data_AF-A0AAU1EEC5-F1
#
_entry.id   AF-A0AAU1EEC5-F1
#
_cell.length_a   1.000
_cell.length_b   1.000
_cell.length_c   1.000
_cell.angle_alpha   90.00
_cell.angle_beta   90.00
_cell.angle_gamma   90.00
#
_symmetry.space_group_name_H-M   'P 1'
#
loop_
_entity.id
_entity.type
_entity.pdbx_description
1 polymer ?
#
loop_
_entity_poly.entity_id
_entity_poly.type
_entity_poly.pdbx_seq_one_letter_code
_entity_poly.pdbx_strand_id
1 'polypeptide(L)'
;MLSEKQNLFLELADEINKDYASILCEGWLRAKNAEKNLKPTMARKIRAEARIYEKAALLVIKNYEYAEEDITPEKRIRRDRERFERAWEADEKENERRKEEFGT
;
A
#
# COMPACT_ATOMS: atom_id res chain seq x y z
N MET A 1 -12.87 14.64 -3.49
CA MET A 1 -11.91 13.91 -4.35
C MET A 1 -11.27 12.83 -3.49
N LEU A 2 -11.16 11.60 -3.98
CA LEU A 2 -10.45 10.53 -3.27
C LEU A 2 -8.95 10.83 -3.23
N SER A 3 -8.26 10.36 -2.20
CA SER A 3 -6.79 10.41 -2.17
C SER A 3 -6.22 9.36 -3.13
N GLU A 4 -4.98 9.53 -3.58
CA GLU A 4 -4.31 8.60 -4.50
C GLU A 4 -4.20 7.19 -3.89
N LYS A 5 -4.02 7.10 -2.58
CA LYS A 5 -4.07 5.80 -1.87
C LYS A 5 -5.44 5.15 -1.91
N GLN A 6 -6.52 5.93 -1.87
CA GLN A 6 -7.89 5.40 -1.99
C GLN A 6 -8.19 4.96 -3.43
N ASN A 7 -7.71 5.70 -4.43
CA ASN A 7 -7.80 5.30 -5.84
C ASN A 7 -7.07 3.96 -6.06
N LEU A 8 -5.84 3.83 -5.56
CA LEU A 8 -5.09 2.58 -5.66
C LEU A 8 -5.82 1.41 -5.00
N PHE A 9 -6.44 1.60 -3.83
CA PHE A 9 -7.21 0.53 -3.20
C PHE A 9 -8.34 0.04 -4.12
N LEU A 10 -9.07 0.96 -4.77
CA LEU A 10 -10.16 0.60 -5.68
C LEU A 10 -9.64 -0.13 -6.93
N GLU A 11 -8.52 0.33 -7.50
CA GLU A 11 -7.86 -0.35 -8.62
C GLU A 11 -7.45 -1.78 -8.27
N LEU A 12 -6.77 -1.98 -7.13
CA LEU A 12 -6.35 -3.32 -6.69
C LEU A 12 -7.55 -4.24 -6.37
N ALA A 13 -8.64 -3.66 -5.86
CA ALA A 13 -9.85 -4.40 -5.55
C ALA A 13 -10.57 -4.89 -6.82
N ASP A 14 -10.54 -4.09 -7.88
CA ASP A 14 -11.09 -4.43 -9.20
C ASP A 14 -10.20 -5.42 -9.96
N GLU A 15 -8.89 -5.20 -9.95
CA GLU A 15 -7.93 -6.03 -10.70
C GLU A 15 -7.73 -7.44 -10.10
N ILE A 16 -7.92 -7.62 -8.78
CA ILE A 16 -7.72 -8.89 -8.08
C ILE A 16 -8.92 -9.21 -7.18
N ASN A 17 -9.00 -8.56 -6.01
CA ASN A 17 -10.14 -8.58 -5.10
C ASN A 17 -9.90 -7.65 -3.90
N LYS A 18 -10.97 -7.40 -3.15
CA LYS A 18 -10.98 -6.52 -1.99
C LYS A 18 -10.11 -6.99 -0.83
N ASP A 19 -9.98 -8.29 -0.59
CA ASP A 19 -9.18 -8.84 0.52
C ASP A 19 -7.68 -8.59 0.27
N TYR A 20 -7.22 -8.85 -0.95
CA TYR A 20 -5.86 -8.55 -1.41
C TYR A 20 -5.54 -7.07 -1.24
N ALA A 21 -6.41 -6.20 -1.77
CA ALA A 21 -6.25 -4.76 -1.68
C ALA A 21 -6.19 -4.28 -0.22
N SER A 22 -7.10 -4.77 0.63
CA SER A 22 -7.16 -4.40 2.05
C SER A 22 -5.89 -4.79 2.79
N ILE A 23 -5.43 -6.04 2.62
CA ILE A 23 -4.26 -6.56 3.32
C ILE A 23 -3.00 -5.77 2.94
N LEU A 24 -2.77 -5.54 1.64
CA LEU A 24 -1.56 -4.85 1.19
C LEU A 24 -1.57 -3.37 1.56
N CYS A 25 -2.65 -2.66 1.26
CA CYS A 25 -2.74 -1.23 1.57
C CYS A 25 -2.61 -0.99 3.08
N GLU A 26 -3.21 -1.83 3.94
CA GLU A 26 -3.07 -1.69 5.39
C GLU A 26 -1.62 -1.94 5.85
N GLY A 27 -1.02 -3.06 5.45
CA GLY A 27 0.35 -3.40 5.85
C GLY A 27 1.35 -2.32 5.43
N TRP A 28 1.21 -1.81 4.22
CA TRP A 28 2.09 -0.77 3.69
C TRP A 28 1.86 0.60 4.32
N LEU A 29 0.60 0.96 4.58
CA LEU A 29 0.23 2.19 5.30
C LEU A 29 0.82 2.19 6.71
N ARG A 30 0.70 1.08 7.44
CA ARG A 30 1.32 0.91 8.77
C ARG A 30 2.84 1.12 8.71
N ALA A 31 3.51 0.53 7.71
CA ALA A 31 4.95 0.69 7.54
C ALA A 31 5.36 2.14 7.27
N LYS A 32 4.70 2.83 6.31
CA LYS A 32 5.02 4.23 5.98
C LYS A 32 4.69 5.19 7.14
N ASN A 33 3.56 5.00 7.81
CA ASN A 33 3.23 5.79 9.00
C ASN A 33 4.24 5.59 10.13
N ALA A 34 4.72 4.36 10.33
CA ALA A 34 5.74 4.09 11.34
C ALA A 34 7.08 4.74 10.99
N GLU A 35 7.48 4.71 9.72
CA GLU A 35 8.69 5.39 9.22
C GLU A 35 8.63 6.91 9.41
N LYS A 36 7.46 7.51 9.18
CA LYS A 36 7.25 8.96 9.34
C LYS A 36 7.20 9.42 10.79
N ASN A 37 6.53 8.65 11.65
CA ASN A 37 6.12 9.15 12.98
C ASN A 37 6.84 8.50 14.16
N LEU A 38 7.53 7.37 13.98
CA LEU A 38 8.14 6.62 15.08
C LEU A 38 9.67 6.65 15.03
N LYS A 39 10.28 6.33 16.18
CA LYS A 39 11.72 6.10 16.26
C LYS A 39 12.14 4.94 15.35
N PRO A 40 13.34 4.97 14.74
CA PRO A 40 13.79 3.95 13.79
C PRO A 40 13.71 2.50 14.30
N THR A 41 13.97 2.27 15.59
CA THR A 41 13.89 0.94 16.21
C THR A 41 12.46 0.40 16.26
N MET A 42 11.48 1.25 16.52
CA MET A 42 10.06 0.90 16.52
C MET A 42 9.54 0.75 15.09
N ALA A 43 9.93 1.66 14.20
CA ALA A 43 9.59 1.58 12.77
C ALA A 43 10.07 0.26 12.14
N ARG A 44 11.27 -0.21 12.52
CA ARG A 44 11.80 -1.50 12.07
C ARG A 44 10.93 -2.69 12.49
N LYS A 45 10.37 -2.68 13.70
CA LYS A 45 9.46 -3.73 14.19
C LYS A 45 8.17 -3.75 13.37
N ILE A 46 7.55 -2.58 13.20
CA ILE A 46 6.32 -2.45 12.40
C ILE A 46 6.55 -2.82 10.93
N ARG A 47 7.71 -2.48 10.35
CA ARG A 47 8.07 -2.91 9.00
C ARG A 47 8.18 -4.43 8.89
N ALA A 48 8.70 -5.11 9.92
CA ALA A 48 8.75 -6.58 9.93
C ALA A 48 7.35 -7.19 10.01
N GLU A 49 6.45 -6.60 10.81
CA GLU A 49 5.04 -7.01 10.87
C GLU A 49 4.30 -6.76 9.55
N ALA A 50 4.55 -5.62 8.89
CA ALA A 50 3.98 -5.32 7.57
C ALA A 50 4.33 -6.37 6.50
N ARG A 51 5.50 -7.02 6.60
CA ARG A 51 5.85 -8.15 5.70
C ARG A 51 4.98 -9.39 5.91
N ILE A 52 4.34 -9.54 7.07
CA ILE A 52 3.38 -10.63 7.32
C ILE A 52 2.12 -10.40 6.46
N TYR A 53 1.71 -9.14 6.28
CA TYR A 53 0.61 -8.80 5.39
C TYR A 53 0.93 -9.14 3.93
N GLU A 54 2.16 -8.89 3.47
CA GLU A 54 2.58 -9.31 2.11
C GLU A 54 2.49 -10.83 1.93
N LYS A 55 2.86 -11.61 2.96
CA LYS A 55 2.70 -13.07 2.93
C LYS A 55 1.23 -13.49 2.89
N ALA A 56 0.35 -12.81 3.64
CA ALA A 56 -1.09 -13.08 3.60
C ALA A 56 -1.68 -12.73 2.23
N ALA A 57 -1.30 -11.60 1.64
CA ALA A 57 -1.72 -11.21 0.30
C ALA A 57 -1.24 -12.18 -0.77
N LEU A 58 -0.03 -12.75 -0.64
CA LEU A 58 0.45 -13.83 -1.50
C LEU A 58 -0.46 -15.06 -1.46
N LEU A 59 -1.02 -15.40 -0.30
CA LEU A 59 -1.97 -16.51 -0.18
C LEU A 59 -3.29 -16.16 -0.87
N VAL A 60 -3.79 -14.94 -0.72
CA VAL A 60 -5.03 -14.51 -1.36
C VAL A 60 -4.91 -14.54 -2.89
N ILE A 61 -3.89 -13.90 -3.44
CA ILE A 61 -3.72 -13.80 -4.91
C ILE A 61 -3.45 -15.17 -5.56
N LYS A 62 -2.79 -16.11 -4.85
CA LYS A 62 -2.56 -17.48 -5.35
C LYS A 62 -3.82 -18.31 -5.46
N ASN A 63 -4.86 -17.95 -4.71
CA ASN A 63 -6.16 -18.62 -4.73
C ASN A 63 -7.19 -17.86 -5.58
N TYR A 64 -6.78 -16.76 -6.22
CA TYR A 64 -7.63 -15.98 -7.10
C TYR A 64 -7.19 -16.16 -8.55
N GLU A 65 -8.17 -16.32 -9.43
CA GLU A 65 -7.96 -16.22 -10.88
C GLU A 65 -7.81 -14.72 -11.20
N TYR A 66 -6.59 -14.27 -11.49
CA TYR A 66 -6.33 -12.87 -11.82
C TYR A 66 -5.87 -12.72 -13.28
N ALA A 67 -6.26 -11.61 -13.90
CA ALA A 67 -6.32 -11.43 -15.35
C ALA A 67 -4.97 -11.39 -16.11
N GLU A 68 -3.83 -11.46 -15.43
CA GLU A 68 -2.51 -11.31 -16.08
C GLU A 68 -1.72 -12.64 -16.06
N GLU A 69 -1.76 -13.37 -17.19
CA GLU A 69 -1.11 -14.68 -17.36
C GLU A 69 0.42 -14.64 -17.21
N ASP A 70 1.06 -13.48 -17.42
CA ASP A 70 2.52 -13.35 -17.51
C ASP A 70 3.25 -12.90 -16.23
N ILE A 71 2.52 -12.59 -15.16
CA ILE A 71 3.11 -12.08 -13.91
C ILE A 71 2.89 -13.05 -12.76
N THR A 72 3.95 -13.41 -12.04
CA THR A 72 3.80 -14.22 -10.82
C THR A 72 3.24 -13.36 -9.68
N PRO A 73 2.56 -13.98 -8.69
CA PRO A 73 2.08 -13.30 -7.49
C PRO A 73 3.11 -12.39 -6.81
N GLU A 74 4.34 -12.86 -6.68
CA GLU A 74 5.44 -12.14 -6.03
C GLU A 74 5.85 -10.90 -6.84
N LYS A 75 5.88 -11.02 -8.18
CA LYS A 75 6.16 -9.88 -9.06
C LYS A 75 5.03 -8.85 -9.01
N ARG A 76 3.78 -9.33 -8.93
CA ARG A 76 2.60 -8.45 -8.81
C ARG A 76 2.62 -7.63 -7.53
N ILE A 77 2.87 -8.25 -6.38
CA ILE A 77 3.00 -7.53 -5.09
C ILE A 77 4.12 -6.48 -5.16
N ARG A 78 5.24 -6.77 -5.83
CA ARG A 78 6.32 -5.79 -6.02
C ARG A 78 5.85 -4.59 -6.87
N ARG A 79 5.16 -4.84 -7.98
CA ARG A 79 4.58 -3.78 -8.82
C ARG A 79 3.58 -2.92 -8.03
N ASP A 80 2.69 -3.56 -7.29
CA ASP A 80 1.66 -2.86 -6.53
C ASP A 80 2.25 -2.09 -5.34
N ARG A 81 3.38 -2.55 -4.80
CA ARG A 81 4.16 -1.80 -3.82
C ARG A 81 4.70 -0.50 -4.42
N GLU A 82 5.24 -0.54 -5.63
CA GLU A 82 5.74 0.66 -6.33
C GLU A 82 4.60 1.64 -6.66
N ARG A 83 3.41 1.13 -7.02
CA ARG A 83 2.19 1.95 -7.18
C ARG A 83 1.80 2.61 -5.85
N PHE A 84 1.82 1.86 -4.76
CA PHE A 84 1.51 2.37 -3.43
C PHE A 84 2.49 3.46 -2.98
N GLU A 85 3.78 3.28 -3.20
CA GLU A 85 4.77 4.28 -2.80
C GLU A 85 4.59 5.59 -3.57
N ARG A 86 4.27 5.53 -4.87
CA ARG A 86 3.92 6.72 -5.66
C ARG A 86 2.64 7.40 -5.16
N ALA A 87 1.58 6.62 -4.88
CA ALA A 87 0.33 7.15 -4.34
C ALA A 87 0.51 7.78 -2.95
N TRP A 88 1.36 7.18 -2.11
CA TRP A 88 1.73 7.72 -0.81
C TRP A 88 2.43 9.08 -0.95
N GLU A 89 3.45 9.17 -1.80
CA GLU A 89 4.20 10.41 -2.04
C GLU A 89 3.31 11.52 -2.62
N ALA A 90 2.38 11.19 -3.52
CA ALA A 90 1.44 12.14 -4.08
C ALA A 90 0.51 12.71 -3.01
N ASP A 91 -0.09 11.86 -2.17
CA ASP A 91 -0.92 12.29 -1.06
C ASP A 91 -0.16 13.15 -0.04
N GLU A 92 1.12 12.84 0.22
CA GLU A 92 1.95 13.61 1.14
C GLU A 92 2.24 15.01 0.62
N LYS A 93 2.58 15.14 -0.68
CA LYS A 93 2.78 16.44 -1.33
C LYS A 93 1.52 17.29 -1.32
N GLU A 94 0.38 16.67 -1.59
CA GLU A 94 -0.93 17.34 -1.53
C GLU A 94 -1.24 17.81 -0.09
N ASN A 95 -0.97 16.97 0.90
CA ASN A 95 -1.13 17.34 2.30
C ASN A 95 -0.21 18.47 2.74
N GLU A 96 1.04 18.49 2.26
CA GLU A 96 2.00 19.57 2.51
C GLU A 96 1.50 20.90 1.89
N ARG A 97 1.07 20.88 0.62
CA ARG A 97 0.46 22.04 -0.04
C ARG A 97 -0.74 22.59 0.72
N ARG A 98 -1.64 21.73 1.18
CA ARG A 98 -2.80 22.17 1.97
C ARG A 98 -2.41 22.79 3.31
N LYS A 99 -1.37 22.30 3.98
CA LYS A 99 -0.88 22.93 5.22
C LYS A 99 -0.32 24.33 4.95
N GLU A 100 0.38 24.51 3.84
CA GLU A 100 0.88 25.82 3.41
C GLU A 100 -0.26 26.78 3.05
N GLU A 101 -1.30 26.29 2.34
CA GLU A 101 -2.45 27.09 1.91
C GLU A 101 -3.39 27.49 3.06
N PHE A 102 -3.56 26.62 4.05
CA PHE A 102 -4.60 26.78 5.09
C PHE A 102 -4.06 26.97 6.51
N GLY A 103 -2.74 27.01 6.71
CA GLY A 103 -2.12 27.44 7.97
C GLY A 103 -2.47 26.59 9.20
N THR A 104 -2.62 25.28 9.02
CA THR A 104 -2.87 24.31 10.12
C THR A 104 -1.61 23.56 10.53
#